data_AF-A0A937BJU6-F1
#
_entry.id   AF-A0A937BJU6-F1
#
_cell.length_a   1.000
_cell.length_b   1.000
_cell.length_c   1.000
_cell.angle_alpha   90.00
_cell.angle_beta   90.00
_cell.angle_gamma   90.00
#
_symmetry.space_group_name_H-M   'P 1'
#
loop_
_entity.id
_entity.type
_entity.pdbx_description
1 polymer ?
#
loop_
_entity_poly.entity_id
_entity_poly.type
_entity_poly.pdbx_seq_one_letter_code
_entity_poly.pdbx_strand_id
1 'polypeptide(L)'
;MRGQLNPRQEKALLRMYQEGPEGFKGGMSAEKYIRIAETSRATATRDLQNLVELGALKRKGNLKTTRYYLPHERETADDQA
;
A
#
# COMPACT_ATOMS: atom_id res chain seq x y z
N MET A 1 -2.83 2.30 14.65
CA MET A 1 -2.16 2.68 13.39
C MET A 1 -1.22 3.88 13.47
N ARG A 2 -1.45 4.90 14.32
CA ARG A 2 -0.50 6.04 14.41
C ARG A 2 0.84 5.57 14.99
N GLY A 3 1.93 5.75 14.24
CA GLY A 3 3.30 5.37 14.61
C GLY A 3 3.81 4.03 14.08
N GLN A 4 3.01 3.26 13.32
CA GLN A 4 3.43 1.97 12.75
C GLN A 4 3.96 2.07 11.31
N LEU A 5 3.65 3.16 10.62
CA LEU A 5 4.11 3.42 9.27
C LEU A 5 5.44 4.16 9.29
N ASN A 6 6.40 3.69 8.49
CA ASN A 6 7.61 4.46 8.24
C ASN A 6 7.35 5.59 7.21
N PRO A 7 8.23 6.60 7.11
CA PRO A 7 8.02 7.73 6.21
C PRO A 7 7.85 7.34 4.72
N ARG A 8 8.49 6.25 4.28
CA ARG A 8 8.37 5.76 2.90
C ARG A 8 7.00 5.15 2.62
N GLN A 9 6.51 4.36 3.58
CA GLN A 9 5.19 3.75 3.53
C GLN A 9 4.10 4.83 3.55
N GLU A 10 4.24 5.82 4.42
CA GLU A 10 3.30 6.95 4.49
C GLU A 10 3.27 7.74 3.18
N LYS A 11 4.44 8.10 2.62
CA LYS A 11 4.55 8.77 1.30
C LYS A 11 3.84 7.98 0.20
N ALA A 12 4.03 6.66 0.17
CA ALA A 12 3.41 5.80 -0.84
C ALA A 12 1.88 5.74 -0.68
N LEU A 13 1.38 5.58 0.54
CA LEU A 13 -0.06 5.58 0.82
C LEU A 13 -0.68 6.92 0.45
N LEU A 14 -0.10 8.04 0.91
CA LEU A 14 -0.59 9.38 0.57
C LEU A 14 -0.69 9.57 -0.95
N ARG A 15 0.30 9.10 -1.70
CA ARG A 15 0.26 9.16 -3.17
C ARG A 15 -0.88 8.30 -3.74
N MET A 16 -1.09 7.10 -3.22
CA MET A 16 -2.22 6.24 -3.61
C MET A 16 -3.58 6.89 -3.35
N TYR A 17 -3.75 7.57 -2.22
CA TYR A 17 -4.98 8.30 -1.91
C TYR A 17 -5.15 9.55 -2.79
N GLN A 18 -4.08 10.30 -3.05
CA GLN A 18 -4.12 11.51 -3.88
C GLN A 18 -4.48 11.22 -5.34
N GLU A 19 -3.91 10.16 -5.92
CA GLU A 19 -4.19 9.81 -7.32
C GLU A 19 -5.53 9.06 -7.49
N GLY A 20 -6.14 8.63 -6.38
CA GLY A 20 -7.43 7.96 -6.36
C GLY A 20 -7.44 6.61 -7.07
N PRO A 21 -8.64 6.01 -7.24
CA PRO A 21 -8.79 4.70 -7.89
C PRO A 21 -8.33 4.67 -9.35
N GLU A 22 -8.27 5.83 -10.02
CA GLU A 22 -7.84 5.95 -11.42
C GLU A 22 -6.32 5.95 -11.58
N GLY A 23 -5.56 6.63 -10.71
CA GLY A 23 -4.09 6.68 -10.84
C GLY A 23 -3.38 5.38 -10.47
N PHE A 24 -4.05 4.51 -9.72
CA PHE A 24 -3.58 3.15 -9.44
C PHE A 24 -4.45 2.07 -10.12
N LYS A 25 -5.03 2.36 -11.28
CA LYS A 25 -5.68 1.36 -12.13
C LYS A 25 -4.67 0.24 -12.46
N GLY A 26 -4.98 -0.98 -12.02
CA GLY A 26 -4.06 -2.13 -12.08
C GLY A 26 -3.17 -2.34 -10.83
N GLY A 27 -3.34 -1.54 -9.79
CA GLY A 27 -2.73 -1.68 -8.47
C GLY A 27 -1.31 -1.11 -8.37
N MET A 28 -0.84 -1.03 -7.12
CA MET A 28 0.55 -0.76 -6.75
C MET A 28 1.40 -2.00 -7.05
N SER A 29 2.54 -1.82 -7.69
CA SER A 29 3.57 -2.85 -7.87
C SER A 29 4.81 -2.47 -7.08
N ALA A 30 5.71 -3.43 -6.84
CA ALA A 30 6.99 -3.15 -6.22
C ALA A 30 7.79 -2.06 -6.98
N GLU A 31 7.69 -2.03 -8.31
CA GLU A 31 8.38 -1.04 -9.15
C GLU A 31 7.80 0.36 -9.03
N LYS A 32 6.47 0.49 -8.95
CA LYS A 32 5.82 1.77 -8.65
C LYS A 32 6.21 2.26 -7.26
N TYR A 33 6.23 1.36 -6.27
CA TYR A 33 6.63 1.71 -4.90
C TYR A 33 8.07 2.20 -4.85
N ILE A 34 9.01 1.51 -5.49
CA ILE A 34 10.43 1.91 -5.59
C ILE A 34 10.56 3.34 -6.15
N ARG A 35 9.78 3.69 -7.19
CA ARG A 35 9.83 5.04 -7.77
C ARG A 35 9.31 6.13 -6.84
N ILE A 36 8.38 5.81 -5.94
CA ILE A 36 7.81 6.77 -4.98
C ILE A 36 8.68 6.88 -3.72
N ALA A 37 9.10 5.74 -3.18
CA ALA A 37 9.83 5.61 -1.93
C ALA A 37 11.35 5.65 -2.09
N GLU A 38 11.85 5.67 -3.32
CA GLU A 38 13.27 5.79 -3.70
C GLU A 38 14.15 4.80 -2.94
N THR A 39 13.74 3.53 -2.99
CA THR A 39 14.32 2.46 -2.17
C THR A 39 14.64 1.20 -2.98
N SER A 40 15.40 0.28 -2.40
CA SER A 40 15.75 -0.97 -3.08
C SER A 40 14.52 -1.88 -3.27
N ARG A 41 14.59 -2.81 -4.23
CA ARG A 41 13.51 -3.79 -4.44
C ARG A 41 13.24 -4.65 -3.20
N ALA A 42 14.30 -5.10 -2.51
CA ALA A 42 14.16 -5.89 -1.29
C ALA A 42 13.48 -5.10 -0.16
N THR A 43 13.80 -3.80 -0.03
CA THR A 43 13.15 -2.92 0.93
C THR A 43 11.69 -2.67 0.54
N ALA A 44 11.41 -2.39 -0.72
CA ALA A 44 10.05 -2.18 -1.22
C ALA A 44 9.15 -3.40 -0.98
N THR A 45 9.65 -4.61 -1.21
CA THR A 45 8.86 -5.83 -0.94
C THR A 45 8.55 -6.00 0.54
N ARG A 46 9.49 -5.70 1.44
CA ARG A 46 9.28 -5.76 2.90
C ARG A 46 8.29 -4.69 3.34
N ASP A 47 8.45 -3.45 2.87
CA ASP A 47 7.53 -2.36 3.19
C ASP A 47 6.09 -2.66 2.73
N LEU A 48 5.93 -3.23 1.53
CA LEU A 48 4.63 -3.62 0.97
C LEU A 48 4.01 -4.80 1.74
N GLN A 49 4.82 -5.76 2.20
CA GLN A 49 4.36 -6.84 3.07
C GLN A 49 3.88 -6.29 4.41
N ASN A 50 4.68 -5.45 5.05
CA ASN A 50 4.31 -4.79 6.30
C ASN A 50 3.00 -4.00 6.15
N LEU A 51 2.82 -3.29 5.03
CA LEU A 51 1.58 -2.56 4.74
C LEU A 51 0.35 -3.48 4.60
N VAL A 52 0.55 -4.71 4.12
CA VAL A 52 -0.53 -5.72 4.06
C VAL A 52 -0.81 -6.30 5.44
N GLU A 53 0.22 -6.60 6.22
CA GLU A 53 0.10 -7.09 7.59
C GLU A 53 -0.57 -6.07 8.51
N LEU A 54 -0.31 -4.78 8.29
CA LEU A 54 -0.98 -3.68 8.96
C LEU A 54 -2.41 -3.44 8.45
N GLY A 55 -2.88 -4.16 7.43
CA GLY A 55 -4.21 -3.96 6.83
C GLY A 55 -4.36 -2.69 6.00
N ALA A 56 -3.29 -1.92 5.80
CA ALA A 56 -3.29 -0.70 5.00
C ALA A 56 -3.35 -0.96 3.49
N LEU A 57 -2.92 -2.15 3.05
CA LEU A 57 -3.03 -2.61 1.66
C LEU A 57 -3.58 -4.04 1.58
N LYS A 58 -4.27 -4.35 0.48
CA LYS A 58 -4.67 -5.72 0.12
C LYS A 58 -3.80 -6.22 -1.03
N ARG A 59 -3.16 -7.37 -0.83
CA ARG A 59 -2.40 -8.08 -1.87
C ARG A 59 -3.34 -8.92 -2.73
N LYS A 60 -3.25 -8.80 -4.06
CA LYS A 60 -3.95 -9.64 -5.03
C LYS A 60 -2.96 -10.21 -6.05
N GLY A 61 -3.17 -11.47 -6.44
CA GLY A 61 -2.33 -12.16 -7.42
C GLY A 61 -1.12 -12.88 -6.80
N ASN A 62 -0.41 -13.63 -7.64
CA ASN A 62 0.65 -14.55 -7.22
C ASN A 62 1.95 -14.24 -7.97
N LEU A 63 3.09 -14.32 -7.28
CA LEU A 63 4.43 -14.13 -7.88
C LEU A 63 4.56 -12.80 -8.65
N LYS A 64 4.89 -12.83 -9.94
CA LYS A 64 5.16 -11.66 -10.80
C LYS A 64 3.93 -10.78 -11.06
N THR A 65 2.72 -11.33 -10.90
CA THR A 65 1.46 -10.59 -11.08
C THR A 65 0.92 -10.01 -9.77
N THR A 66 1.71 -10.07 -8.68
CA THR A 66 1.32 -9.47 -7.41
C THR A 66 1.06 -7.97 -7.57
N ARG A 67 -0.11 -7.53 -7.11
CA ARG A 67 -0.55 -6.13 -7.08
C ARG A 67 -1.14 -5.81 -5.70
N TYR A 68 -0.90 -4.60 -5.23
CA TYR A 68 -1.39 -4.11 -3.94
C TYR A 68 -2.42 -3.01 -4.16
N TYR A 69 -3.49 -3.01 -3.37
CA TYR A 69 -4.61 -2.10 -3.53
C TYR A 69 -4.94 -1.47 -2.18
N LEU A 70 -5.38 -0.21 -2.19
CA LEU A 70 -6.03 0.35 -1.01
C LEU A 70 -7.26 -0.52 -0.68
N PRO A 71 -7.53 -0.81 0.60
CA PRO A 71 -8.82 -1.34 0.97
C PRO A 71 -9.88 -0.35 0.47
N HIS A 72 -10.83 -0.79 -0.35
CA HIS A 72 -11.92 0.07 -0.79
C HIS A 72 -12.59 0.67 0.45
N GLU A 73 -12.76 1.99 0.46
CA GLU A 73 -13.54 2.71 1.48
C GLU A 73 -14.95 2.13 1.53
N ARG A 74 -15.16 1.22 2.48
CA ARG A 74 -16.41 0.90 3.20
C ARG A 74 -16.10 -0.29 4.10
N GLU A 75 -15.54 0.00 5.26
CA GLU A 75 -15.89 -0.60 6.56
C GLU A 75 -15.13 0.16 7.67
N THR A 76 -15.64 1.34 8.03
CA THR A 76 -15.46 1.89 9.39
C THR A 76 -16.85 1.89 10.05
N ALA A 77 -17.34 0.68 10.30
CA ALA A 77 -18.20 0.32 11.40
C ALA A 77 -17.48 -0.93 11.93
N ASP A 78 -16.78 -0.89 13.06
CA ASP A 78 -17.35 -0.84 14.38
C ASP A 78 -16.14 -0.69 15.33
N ASP A 79 -15.98 0.47 15.97
CA ASP A 79 -15.27 0.61 17.25
C ASP A 79 -15.70 1.95 17.87
N GLN A 80 -16.99 2.04 18.14
CA GLN A 80 -17.50 2.85 19.25
C GLN A 80 -18.19 1.88 20.19
N ALA A 81 -17.42 1.38 21.16
CA ALA A 81 -17.91 0.76 22.37
C ALA A 81 -17.79 1.75 23.53
#